data_AF-A0A1H1JFV8-F1
#
_entry.id   AF-A0A1H1JFV8-F1
#
_cell.length_a   1.000
_cell.length_b   1.000
_cell.length_c   1.000
_cell.angle_alpha   90.00
_cell.angle_beta   90.00
_cell.angle_gamma   90.00
#
_symmetry.space_group_name_H-M   'P 1'
#
loop_
_entity.id
_entity.type
_entity.pdbx_description
1 polymer ?
#
loop_
_entity_poly.entity_id
_entity_poly.type
_entity_poly.pdbx_seq_one_letter_code
_entity_poly.pdbx_strand_id
1 'polypeptide(L)'
;MSASQEARDGVDLQRRSAMLFGASAALVSAVPALLPVSAQAASESNGNDDQARVSAPPSAAAMGNRVVPTAEEPMHHVIMQNSQMRVMRVMIRPGQSTMWHAQNLTFVNTIINGSRSFIERKGEGAGKVVDMKTGSVRFGDYQTAGIVDQVSNIGDSLIHQVAFEVIALERGNYGNADRASVGAFSLVLDKPRVRGWRLRLQPGEIAAPYQQFGPGLRVILSGERLIEQSPGDIGKQTTLHKGDAFFTEAGTRTLTNGGETPLELIEYELL
;
A
#
# COMPACT_ATOMS: atom_id res chain seq x y z
N MET A 1 20.96 52.26 -42.20
CA MET A 1 21.85 53.30 -41.63
C MET A 1 21.72 53.16 -40.10
N SER A 2 22.59 52.34 -39.51
CA SER A 2 23.73 52.72 -38.65
C SER A 2 23.27 52.89 -37.19
N ALA A 3 23.52 51.95 -36.26
CA ALA A 3 24.77 51.70 -35.53
C ALA A 3 25.10 52.88 -34.56
N SER A 4 25.57 52.75 -33.33
CA SER A 4 26.11 51.63 -32.52
C SER A 4 26.56 52.17 -31.13
N GLN A 5 26.99 51.24 -30.25
CA GLN A 5 27.97 51.35 -29.14
C GLN A 5 27.52 51.89 -27.77
N GLU A 6 27.63 51.15 -26.66
CA GLU A 6 28.76 50.47 -25.95
C GLU A 6 29.50 51.36 -24.92
N ALA A 7 29.47 50.93 -23.65
CA ALA A 7 30.53 51.01 -22.62
C ALA A 7 29.98 50.24 -21.38
N ARG A 8 30.45 49.05 -20.96
CA ARG A 8 31.76 48.62 -20.43
C ARG A 8 32.27 49.48 -19.27
N ASP A 9 32.28 48.89 -18.08
CA ASP A 9 33.49 48.73 -17.26
C ASP A 9 33.30 47.64 -16.21
N GLY A 10 34.25 46.72 -16.16
CA GLY A 10 34.37 45.67 -15.16
C GLY A 10 35.44 46.02 -14.12
N VAL A 11 35.35 45.41 -12.94
CA VAL A 11 36.50 45.24 -12.06
C VAL A 11 36.53 43.79 -11.57
N ASP A 12 37.53 43.11 -12.07
CA ASP A 12 38.11 41.84 -11.65
C ASP A 12 38.76 42.00 -10.26
N LEU A 13 38.51 41.04 -9.36
CA LEU A 13 39.41 40.74 -8.24
C LEU A 13 39.32 39.23 -7.91
N GLN A 14 39.97 38.42 -8.75
CA GLN A 14 40.58 37.17 -8.28
C GLN A 14 41.67 37.47 -7.23
N ARG A 15 41.64 36.80 -6.07
CA ARG A 15 42.85 36.44 -5.31
C ARG A 15 42.64 35.21 -4.40
N ARG A 16 43.17 34.09 -4.89
CA ARG A 16 44.11 33.13 -4.25
C ARG A 16 43.76 32.43 -2.92
N SER A 17 43.73 31.09 -3.06
CA SER A 17 44.53 30.08 -2.33
C SER A 17 44.23 29.78 -0.86
N ALA A 18 43.81 28.54 -0.58
CA ALA A 18 44.71 27.51 -0.01
C ALA A 18 43.96 26.17 0.18
N MET A 19 44.65 25.07 -0.14
CA MET A 19 44.29 23.70 0.18
C MET A 19 44.15 23.51 1.70
N LEU A 20 43.29 22.60 2.15
CA LEU A 20 43.71 21.61 3.15
C LEU A 20 42.84 20.35 3.07
N PHE A 21 43.54 19.22 3.00
CA PHE A 21 43.02 17.86 3.16
C PHE A 21 42.39 17.67 4.54
N GLY A 22 41.30 16.92 4.60
CA GLY A 22 40.65 16.52 5.84
C GLY A 22 39.77 15.30 5.64
N ALA A 23 40.39 14.14 5.41
CA ALA A 23 39.74 12.85 5.51
C ALA A 23 39.23 12.65 6.95
N SER A 24 37.93 12.40 7.12
CA SER A 24 37.37 11.95 8.39
C SER A 24 36.96 10.49 8.28
N ALA A 25 37.44 9.73 9.27
CA ALA A 25 37.52 8.30 9.31
C ALA A 25 36.16 7.61 9.49
N ALA A 26 36.00 6.48 8.80
CA ALA A 26 35.00 5.48 9.10
C ALA A 26 35.35 4.78 10.42
N LEU A 27 34.45 4.88 11.41
CA LEU A 27 34.48 4.06 12.62
C LEU A 27 33.94 2.66 12.28
N VAL A 28 34.86 1.75 11.98
CA VAL A 28 34.60 0.30 11.96
C VAL A 28 34.62 -0.18 13.41
N SER A 29 33.46 -0.51 13.97
CA SER A 29 33.40 -1.26 15.23
C SER A 29 33.65 -2.73 14.95
N ALA A 30 34.78 -3.23 15.45
CA ALA A 30 35.11 -4.64 15.48
C ALA A 30 34.28 -5.35 16.57
N VAL A 31 33.47 -6.32 16.17
CA VAL A 31 32.87 -7.30 17.09
C VAL A 31 33.79 -8.53 17.10
N PRO A 32 34.18 -9.06 18.27
CA PRO A 32 35.08 -10.19 18.35
C PRO A 32 34.41 -11.48 17.87
N ALA A 33 35.14 -12.25 17.06
CA ALA A 33 34.81 -13.60 16.64
C ALA A 33 34.97 -14.57 17.82
N LEU A 34 33.89 -15.31 18.11
CA LEU A 34 33.94 -16.54 18.90
C LEU A 34 33.85 -17.73 17.93
N LEU A 35 34.94 -18.48 17.81
CA LEU A 35 34.99 -19.82 17.20
C LEU A 35 34.80 -20.89 18.32
N PRO A 36 34.73 -22.20 18.02
CA PRO A 36 33.49 -22.96 18.05
C PRO A 36 33.49 -23.98 19.21
N VAL A 37 32.30 -24.41 19.64
CA VAL A 37 32.18 -25.64 20.43
C VAL A 37 31.74 -26.75 19.50
N SER A 38 32.68 -27.65 19.20
CA SER A 38 32.40 -28.95 18.62
C SER A 38 31.87 -29.88 19.72
N ALA A 39 30.69 -30.47 19.50
CA ALA A 39 30.28 -31.69 20.19
C ALA A 39 29.47 -32.58 19.22
N GLN A 40 30.20 -33.58 18.72
CA GLN A 40 29.80 -34.93 18.34
C GLN A 40 28.38 -35.25 17.84
N ALA A 41 28.40 -35.87 16.67
CA ALA A 41 27.35 -36.66 16.06
C ALA A 41 26.96 -37.90 16.88
N ALA A 42 25.68 -38.27 16.79
CA ALA A 42 25.21 -39.64 16.89
C ALA A 42 24.02 -39.87 15.93
N SER A 43 24.28 -40.75 14.96
CA SER A 43 23.43 -41.59 14.10
C SER A 43 21.93 -41.32 13.87
N GLU A 44 21.61 -41.14 12.59
CA GLU A 44 20.61 -41.86 11.77
C GLU A 44 19.40 -42.55 12.46
N SER A 45 18.20 -42.17 12.02
CA SER A 45 17.17 -43.15 11.63
C SER A 45 16.19 -42.56 10.60
N ASN A 46 16.00 -43.32 9.52
CA ASN A 46 15.04 -43.14 8.43
C ASN A 46 13.60 -42.82 8.88
N GLY A 47 12.86 -42.08 8.05
CA GLY A 47 11.41 -42.26 7.96
C GLY A 47 10.59 -41.03 7.58
N ASN A 48 10.10 -41.05 6.33
CA ASN A 48 8.91 -40.36 5.81
C ASN A 48 8.83 -38.83 5.84
N ASP A 49 8.82 -38.27 4.62
CA ASP A 49 8.17 -37.03 4.26
C ASP A 49 6.69 -37.03 4.71
N ASP A 50 6.43 -36.50 5.89
CA ASP A 50 5.10 -36.09 6.31
C ASP A 50 4.98 -34.58 6.10
N GLN A 51 4.43 -34.18 4.96
CA GLN A 51 3.91 -32.83 4.80
C GLN A 51 2.79 -32.64 5.81
N ALA A 52 3.16 -32.16 7.00
CA ALA A 52 2.25 -31.84 8.08
C ALA A 52 1.14 -30.93 7.54
N ARG A 53 -0.05 -31.51 7.36
CA ARG A 53 -1.30 -30.77 7.23
C ARG A 53 -1.45 -29.95 8.50
N VAL A 54 -1.05 -28.68 8.43
CA VAL A 54 -1.31 -27.72 9.50
C VAL A 54 -2.83 -27.62 9.63
N SER A 55 -3.34 -28.25 10.68
CA SER A 55 -4.76 -28.24 11.01
C SER A 55 -5.12 -26.90 11.63
N ALA A 56 -6.27 -26.34 11.23
CA ALA A 56 -6.75 -25.06 11.74
C ALA A 56 -6.85 -25.06 13.28
N PRO A 57 -6.54 -23.93 13.96
CA PRO A 57 -6.66 -23.84 15.42
C PRO A 57 -8.13 -23.95 15.88
N PRO A 58 -8.39 -24.54 17.06
CA PRO A 58 -9.74 -24.79 17.53
C PRO A 58 -10.34 -23.52 18.14
N SER A 59 -11.01 -22.71 17.31
CA SER A 59 -12.02 -21.74 17.77
C SER A 59 -13.06 -21.37 16.68
N ALA A 60 -13.14 -22.14 15.59
CA ALA A 60 -14.12 -21.93 14.52
C ALA A 60 -15.39 -22.81 14.63
N ALA A 61 -15.44 -23.71 15.62
CA ALA A 61 -16.36 -24.86 15.60
C ALA A 61 -17.85 -24.56 15.95
N ALA A 62 -18.26 -23.31 16.20
CA ALA A 62 -19.64 -23.00 16.62
C ALA A 62 -20.45 -22.07 15.69
N MET A 63 -19.90 -21.59 14.56
CA MET A 63 -20.66 -20.80 13.55
C MET A 63 -20.56 -21.38 12.13
N GLY A 64 -20.15 -22.64 12.02
CA GLY A 64 -19.43 -23.23 10.89
C GLY A 64 -20.11 -23.39 9.53
N ASN A 65 -21.10 -22.57 9.15
CA ASN A 65 -21.59 -22.53 7.76
C ASN A 65 -22.32 -21.26 7.32
N ARG A 66 -22.62 -20.32 8.24
CA ARG A 66 -23.33 -19.08 7.87
C ARG A 66 -22.44 -18.23 6.96
N VAL A 67 -22.95 -17.93 5.77
CA VAL A 67 -22.34 -17.00 4.83
C VAL A 67 -22.97 -15.63 5.05
N VAL A 68 -22.15 -14.60 5.23
CA VAL A 68 -22.61 -13.21 5.36
C VAL A 68 -22.12 -12.36 4.18
N PRO A 69 -22.79 -11.27 3.81
CA PRO A 69 -22.21 -10.30 2.89
C PRO A 69 -20.88 -9.75 3.43
N THR A 70 -19.91 -9.42 2.56
CA THR A 70 -18.61 -8.85 2.97
C THR A 70 -18.75 -7.69 3.96
N ALA A 71 -19.69 -6.77 3.71
CA ALA A 71 -19.90 -5.59 4.55
C ALA A 71 -20.50 -5.89 5.94
N GLU A 72 -21.03 -7.09 6.15
CA GLU A 72 -21.58 -7.57 7.41
C GLU A 72 -20.63 -8.53 8.13
N GLU A 73 -19.48 -8.84 7.52
CA GLU A 73 -18.48 -9.71 8.13
C GLU A 73 -17.83 -8.97 9.32
N PRO A 74 -17.78 -9.58 10.53
CA PRO A 74 -17.36 -8.87 11.74
C PRO A 74 -15.95 -8.27 11.72
N MET A 75 -15.02 -8.80 10.93
CA MET A 75 -13.67 -8.26 10.78
C MET A 75 -13.59 -7.21 9.65
N HIS A 76 -14.60 -7.09 8.79
CA HIS A 76 -14.72 -6.07 7.73
C HIS A 76 -15.49 -4.85 8.25
N HIS A 77 -14.82 -4.01 9.03
CA HIS A 77 -15.45 -2.81 9.57
C HIS A 77 -15.61 -1.75 8.49
N VAL A 78 -16.84 -1.42 8.11
CA VAL A 78 -17.11 -0.25 7.25
C VAL A 78 -16.68 1.02 7.98
N ILE A 79 -15.72 1.74 7.41
CA ILE A 79 -15.17 2.99 7.99
C ILE A 79 -15.67 4.25 7.29
N MET A 80 -16.07 4.15 6.03
CA MET A 80 -16.66 5.25 5.25
C MET A 80 -17.36 4.68 4.02
N GLN A 81 -18.43 5.34 3.57
CA GLN A 81 -19.19 4.94 2.39
C GLN A 81 -19.79 6.18 1.72
N ASN A 82 -19.82 6.19 0.39
CA ASN A 82 -20.60 7.13 -0.42
C ASN A 82 -21.41 6.35 -1.47
N SER A 83 -21.97 7.03 -2.47
CA SER A 83 -22.77 6.37 -3.52
C SER A 83 -21.95 5.51 -4.48
N GLN A 84 -20.62 5.67 -4.52
CA GLN A 84 -19.73 5.01 -5.46
C GLN A 84 -18.96 3.85 -4.81
N MET A 85 -18.53 4.02 -3.56
CA MET A 85 -17.61 3.13 -2.87
C MET A 85 -18.00 2.92 -1.41
N ARG A 86 -17.76 1.70 -0.92
CA ARG A 86 -17.76 1.35 0.51
C ARG A 86 -16.37 0.92 0.90
N VAL A 87 -15.78 1.62 1.87
CA VAL A 87 -14.43 1.38 2.35
C VAL A 87 -14.51 0.67 3.70
N MET A 88 -13.71 -0.38 3.83
CA MET A 88 -13.65 -1.25 4.99
C MET A 88 -12.22 -1.34 5.51
N ARG A 89 -12.09 -1.38 6.83
CA ARG A 89 -10.86 -1.76 7.52
C ARG A 89 -10.99 -3.21 7.94
N VAL A 90 -10.05 -4.05 7.49
CA VAL A 90 -10.00 -5.46 7.86
C VAL A 90 -8.86 -5.70 8.82
N MET A 91 -9.16 -6.30 9.97
CA MET A 91 -8.18 -6.61 11.01
C MET A 91 -8.36 -8.05 11.50
N ILE A 92 -7.40 -8.93 11.22
CA ILE A 92 -7.45 -10.34 11.62
C ILE A 92 -6.23 -10.62 12.49
N ARG A 93 -6.43 -10.83 13.80
CA ARG A 93 -5.32 -11.12 14.73
C ARG A 93 -4.74 -12.53 14.45
N PRO A 94 -3.49 -12.79 14.86
CA PRO A 94 -2.91 -14.14 14.80
C PRO A 94 -3.85 -15.20 15.37
N GLY A 95 -4.04 -16.30 14.63
CA GLY A 95 -4.91 -17.41 15.01
C GLY A 95 -6.41 -17.17 14.83
N GLN A 96 -6.83 -16.01 14.32
CA GLN A 96 -8.24 -15.73 14.02
C GLN A 96 -8.57 -15.94 12.54
N SER A 97 -9.86 -16.14 12.28
CA SER A 97 -10.43 -16.24 10.94
C SER A 97 -11.62 -15.32 10.80
N THR A 98 -11.85 -14.82 9.59
CA THR A 98 -13.13 -14.20 9.22
C THR A 98 -14.25 -15.23 9.30
N MET A 99 -15.51 -14.78 9.29
CA MET A 99 -16.60 -15.66 8.87
C MET A 99 -16.45 -16.03 7.39
N TRP A 100 -17.17 -17.08 6.97
CA TRP A 100 -17.46 -17.27 5.56
C TRP A 100 -18.27 -16.08 5.06
N HIS A 101 -17.80 -15.40 4.02
CA HIS A 101 -18.48 -14.24 3.48
C HIS A 101 -18.53 -14.27 1.96
N ALA A 102 -19.58 -13.67 1.41
CA ALA A 102 -19.83 -13.57 -0.02
C ALA A 102 -19.36 -12.22 -0.55
N GLN A 103 -18.42 -12.25 -1.49
CA GLN A 103 -17.98 -11.10 -2.26
C GLN A 103 -18.71 -11.10 -3.60
N ASN A 104 -19.56 -10.09 -3.81
CA ASN A 104 -20.41 -9.95 -5.02
C ASN A 104 -20.18 -8.63 -5.77
N LEU A 105 -19.21 -7.83 -5.33
CA LEU A 105 -18.87 -6.53 -5.92
C LEU A 105 -17.40 -6.50 -6.32
N THR A 106 -17.05 -5.61 -7.24
CA THR A 106 -15.65 -5.34 -7.54
C THR A 106 -14.96 -4.88 -6.25
N PHE A 107 -13.93 -5.63 -5.84
CA PHE A 107 -13.26 -5.48 -4.56
C PHE A 107 -11.78 -5.22 -4.76
N VAL A 108 -11.27 -4.18 -4.09
CA VAL A 108 -9.85 -3.84 -4.08
C VAL A 108 -9.35 -3.86 -2.65
N ASN A 109 -8.18 -4.46 -2.42
CA ASN A 109 -7.63 -4.66 -1.10
C ASN A 109 -6.17 -4.23 -1.05
N THR A 110 -5.88 -3.23 -0.22
CA THR A 110 -4.53 -2.78 0.11
C THR A 110 -4.06 -3.43 1.41
N ILE A 111 -2.97 -4.19 1.35
CA ILE A 111 -2.37 -4.79 2.55
C ILE A 111 -1.55 -3.74 3.29
N ILE A 112 -2.05 -3.23 4.40
CA ILE A 112 -1.38 -2.23 5.24
C ILE A 112 -0.32 -2.88 6.15
N ASN A 113 -0.69 -3.99 6.79
CA ASN A 113 0.24 -4.87 7.49
C ASN A 113 0.01 -6.31 7.06
N GLY A 114 1.07 -6.90 6.52
CA GLY A 114 1.08 -8.24 5.99
C GLY A 114 1.35 -9.32 7.03
N SER A 115 0.77 -10.51 6.82
CA SER A 115 1.16 -11.74 7.51
C SER A 115 0.83 -12.95 6.64
N ARG A 116 1.20 -14.14 7.11
CA ARG A 116 0.86 -15.40 6.45
C ARG A 116 -0.62 -15.70 6.65
N SER A 117 -1.32 -16.01 5.56
CA SER A 117 -2.75 -16.27 5.58
C SER A 117 -3.07 -17.62 4.95
N PHE A 118 -4.18 -18.22 5.37
CA PHE A 118 -4.79 -19.36 4.70
C PHE A 118 -6.16 -18.93 4.19
N ILE A 119 -6.39 -19.11 2.89
CA ILE A 119 -7.61 -18.67 2.21
C ILE A 119 -8.33 -19.90 1.66
N GLU A 120 -9.59 -20.05 2.06
CA GLU A 120 -10.47 -21.11 1.58
C GLU A 120 -11.63 -20.50 0.79
N ARG A 121 -12.03 -21.16 -0.28
CA ARG A 121 -13.16 -20.74 -1.13
C ARG A 121 -14.14 -21.88 -1.28
N LYS A 122 -15.42 -21.63 -1.05
CA LYS A 122 -16.46 -22.65 -1.25
C LYS A 122 -16.52 -23.06 -2.71
N GLY A 123 -16.58 -24.37 -2.96
CA GLY A 123 -16.63 -24.92 -4.31
C GLY A 123 -15.28 -24.98 -5.02
N GLU A 124 -14.20 -24.46 -4.41
CA GLU A 124 -12.83 -24.74 -4.85
C GLU A 124 -12.23 -25.93 -4.08
N GLY A 125 -11.09 -26.42 -4.54
CA GLY A 125 -10.33 -27.48 -3.86
C GLY A 125 -9.70 -27.03 -2.54
N ALA A 126 -8.58 -27.64 -2.16
CA ALA A 126 -7.89 -27.28 -0.92
C ALA A 126 -7.57 -25.77 -0.85
N GLY A 127 -7.74 -25.19 0.34
CA GLY A 127 -7.36 -23.81 0.62
C GLY A 127 -5.88 -23.56 0.33
N LYS A 128 -5.53 -22.28 0.17
CA LYS A 128 -4.20 -21.85 -0.22
C LYS A 128 -3.55 -21.03 0.88
N VAL A 129 -2.30 -21.36 1.18
CA VAL A 129 -1.45 -20.49 1.99
C VAL A 129 -0.96 -19.35 1.11
N VAL A 130 -1.13 -18.12 1.58
CA VAL A 130 -0.72 -16.91 0.87
C VAL A 130 -0.02 -15.95 1.82
N ASP A 131 1.16 -15.49 1.44
CA ASP A 131 1.83 -14.39 2.13
C ASP A 131 1.21 -13.06 1.69
N MET A 132 0.48 -12.41 2.61
CA MET A 132 -0.01 -11.06 2.38
C MET A 132 1.15 -10.10 2.56
N LYS A 133 1.71 -9.55 1.47
CA LYS A 133 2.86 -8.64 1.54
C LYS A 133 2.39 -7.21 1.82
N THR A 134 2.99 -6.53 2.81
CA THR A 134 2.73 -5.11 3.09
C THR A 134 2.93 -4.26 1.82
N GLY A 135 1.99 -3.34 1.56
CA GLY A 135 1.96 -2.47 0.39
C GLY A 135 1.55 -3.17 -0.92
N SER A 136 1.15 -4.45 -0.88
CA SER A 136 0.59 -5.13 -2.06
C SER A 136 -0.89 -4.81 -2.24
N VAL A 137 -1.34 -4.88 -3.49
CA VAL A 137 -2.73 -4.64 -3.88
C VAL A 137 -3.31 -5.94 -4.45
N ARG A 138 -4.52 -6.29 -4.05
CA ARG A 138 -5.32 -7.35 -4.65
C ARG A 138 -6.58 -6.77 -5.25
N PHE A 139 -7.03 -7.41 -6.33
CA PHE A 139 -8.24 -7.05 -7.05
C PHE A 139 -9.04 -8.31 -7.35
N GLY A 140 -10.35 -8.23 -7.13
CA GLY A 140 -11.30 -9.23 -7.55
C GLY A 140 -12.51 -8.57 -8.20
N ASP A 141 -12.86 -9.01 -9.41
CA ASP A 141 -14.07 -8.53 -10.09
C ASP A 141 -15.20 -9.54 -9.89
N TYR A 142 -15.95 -9.36 -8.80
CA TYR A 142 -16.96 -10.33 -8.37
C TYR A 142 -18.39 -9.95 -8.76
N GLN A 143 -18.56 -8.94 -9.61
CA GLN A 143 -19.90 -8.53 -10.09
C GLN A 143 -20.52 -9.54 -11.06
N THR A 144 -19.69 -10.28 -11.81
CA THR A 144 -20.16 -11.28 -12.79
C THR A 144 -20.25 -12.68 -12.19
N ALA A 145 -19.33 -13.02 -11.31
CA ALA A 145 -19.31 -14.28 -10.58
C ALA A 145 -18.79 -14.03 -9.16
N GLY A 146 -19.72 -13.97 -8.21
CA GLY A 146 -19.40 -13.85 -6.79
C GLY A 146 -18.60 -15.04 -6.27
N ILE A 147 -17.84 -14.82 -5.21
CA ILE A 147 -17.16 -15.89 -4.47
C ILE A 147 -17.63 -15.93 -3.03
N VAL A 148 -17.51 -17.09 -2.40
CA VAL A 148 -17.65 -17.24 -0.95
C VAL A 148 -16.33 -17.73 -0.39
N ASP A 149 -15.72 -16.95 0.49
CA ASP A 149 -14.41 -17.27 1.05
C ASP A 149 -14.31 -17.03 2.54
N GLN A 150 -13.26 -17.59 3.12
CA GLN A 150 -12.84 -17.40 4.50
C GLN A 150 -11.34 -17.17 4.51
N VAL A 151 -10.91 -16.19 5.30
CA VAL A 151 -9.50 -15.83 5.45
C VAL A 151 -9.08 -16.08 6.89
N SER A 152 -8.05 -16.89 7.07
CA SER A 152 -7.46 -17.20 8.37
C SER A 152 -6.06 -16.59 8.47
N ASN A 153 -5.76 -15.92 9.58
CA ASN A 153 -4.42 -15.47 9.89
C ASN A 153 -3.65 -16.61 10.57
N ILE A 154 -2.71 -17.21 9.84
CA ILE A 154 -1.86 -18.31 10.32
C ILE A 154 -0.43 -17.85 10.62
N GLY A 155 -0.16 -16.55 10.53
CA GLY A 155 1.10 -15.95 10.91
C GLY A 155 1.09 -15.42 12.35
N ASP A 156 2.11 -14.64 12.68
CA ASP A 156 2.38 -14.11 14.02
C ASP A 156 2.03 -12.63 14.20
N SER A 157 1.61 -11.96 13.11
CA SER A 157 1.40 -10.52 13.05
C SER A 157 -0.04 -10.20 12.67
N LEU A 158 -0.56 -9.05 13.11
CA LEU A 158 -1.89 -8.57 12.69
C LEU A 158 -1.96 -8.44 11.16
N ILE A 159 -2.91 -9.12 10.53
CA ILE A 159 -3.29 -8.77 9.15
C ILE A 159 -4.14 -7.50 9.24
N HIS A 160 -3.65 -6.40 8.67
CA HIS A 160 -4.36 -5.13 8.58
C HIS A 160 -4.49 -4.72 7.13
N GLN A 161 -5.71 -4.46 6.70
CA GLN A 161 -6.03 -4.09 5.33
C GLN A 161 -6.95 -2.88 5.30
N VAL A 162 -6.84 -2.11 4.23
CA VAL A 162 -7.87 -1.17 3.80
C VAL A 162 -8.38 -1.70 2.47
N ALA A 163 -9.66 -2.04 2.43
CA ALA A 163 -10.31 -2.55 1.25
C ALA A 163 -11.49 -1.65 0.87
N PHE A 164 -11.92 -1.73 -0.38
CA PHE A 164 -13.16 -1.10 -0.79
C PHE A 164 -13.90 -1.91 -1.85
N GLU A 165 -15.22 -1.82 -1.80
CA GLU A 165 -16.13 -2.30 -2.82
C GLU A 165 -16.58 -1.12 -3.69
N VAL A 166 -16.61 -1.32 -5.01
CA VAL A 166 -17.27 -0.40 -5.94
C VAL A 166 -18.75 -0.74 -5.96
N ILE A 167 -19.56 0.09 -5.31
CA ILE A 167 -21.01 -0.11 -5.18
C ILE A 167 -21.77 0.42 -6.41
N ALA A 168 -21.21 1.43 -7.09
CA ALA A 168 -21.77 1.86 -8.37
C ALA A 168 -21.86 0.65 -9.31
N LEU A 169 -23.04 0.39 -9.86
CA LEU A 169 -23.24 -0.76 -10.75
C LEU A 169 -22.77 -0.44 -12.16
N GLU A 170 -22.96 0.79 -12.60
CA GLU A 170 -22.48 1.28 -13.88
C GLU A 170 -21.04 1.81 -13.77
N ARG A 171 -20.33 1.80 -14.89
CA ARG A 171 -19.04 2.48 -15.02
C ARG A 171 -19.30 3.97 -15.14
N GLY A 172 -18.53 4.79 -14.42
CA GLY A 172 -18.73 6.24 -14.45
C GLY A 172 -18.20 6.91 -15.72
N ASN A 173 -17.41 6.19 -16.54
CA ASN A 173 -16.81 6.68 -17.78
C ASN A 173 -16.01 7.97 -17.58
N TYR A 174 -15.30 8.06 -16.46
CA TYR A 174 -14.52 9.23 -16.09
C TYR A 174 -13.28 9.41 -16.97
N GLY A 175 -12.86 8.35 -17.67
CA GLY A 175 -11.65 8.33 -18.48
C GLY A 175 -10.46 7.76 -17.70
N ASN A 176 -9.30 7.77 -18.33
CA ASN A 176 -8.11 7.09 -17.83
C ASN A 176 -6.98 8.10 -17.63
N ALA A 177 -6.93 8.74 -16.46
CA ALA A 177 -5.80 9.61 -16.14
C ALA A 177 -4.49 8.80 -16.14
N ASP A 178 -3.48 9.32 -16.82
CA ASP A 178 -2.13 8.76 -16.84
C ASP A 178 -1.20 9.62 -16.00
N ARG A 179 -0.45 8.96 -15.11
CA ARG A 179 0.50 9.59 -14.18
C ARG A 179 1.92 9.08 -14.41
N ALA A 180 2.16 8.29 -15.46
CA ALA A 180 3.45 7.69 -15.76
C ALA A 180 4.56 8.72 -16.03
N SER A 181 4.21 9.93 -16.45
CA SER A 181 5.16 11.03 -16.64
C SER A 181 5.58 11.73 -15.33
N VAL A 182 4.90 11.45 -14.21
CA VAL A 182 5.22 12.01 -12.90
C VAL A 182 6.08 11.01 -12.13
N GLY A 183 7.38 11.28 -12.04
CA GLY A 183 8.38 10.32 -11.52
C GLY A 183 8.13 9.79 -10.10
N ALA A 184 7.32 10.48 -9.29
CA ALA A 184 6.94 10.02 -7.95
C ALA A 184 5.88 8.90 -7.96
N PHE A 185 5.20 8.68 -9.08
CA PHE A 185 4.14 7.68 -9.23
C PHE A 185 4.60 6.41 -9.96
N SER A 186 4.03 5.28 -9.53
CA SER A 186 4.15 4.00 -10.23
C SER A 186 2.78 3.32 -10.31
N LEU A 187 2.45 2.73 -11.46
CA LEU A 187 1.21 2.00 -11.65
C LEU A 187 1.24 0.69 -10.86
N VAL A 188 0.23 0.45 -10.01
CA VAL A 188 0.12 -0.77 -9.18
C VAL A 188 -1.15 -1.57 -9.44
N LEU A 189 -2.13 -0.99 -10.12
CA LEU A 189 -3.35 -1.65 -10.54
C LEU A 189 -3.86 -1.03 -11.83
N ASP A 190 -4.15 -1.85 -12.85
CA ASP A 190 -4.79 -1.41 -14.08
C ASP A 190 -5.88 -2.42 -14.45
N LYS A 191 -7.12 -2.08 -14.14
CA LYS A 191 -8.30 -2.93 -14.31
C LYS A 191 -9.44 -2.13 -14.91
N PRO A 192 -10.44 -2.77 -15.54
CA PRO A 192 -11.51 -2.06 -16.22
C PRO A 192 -12.25 -1.03 -15.37
N ARG A 193 -12.42 -1.22 -14.06
CA ARG A 193 -13.23 -0.28 -13.25
C ARG A 193 -12.41 0.62 -12.34
N VAL A 194 -11.14 0.27 -12.13
CA VAL A 194 -10.27 0.92 -11.15
C VAL A 194 -8.85 0.91 -11.66
N ARG A 195 -8.19 2.06 -11.59
CA ARG A 195 -6.74 2.19 -11.72
C ARG A 195 -6.13 2.60 -10.39
N GLY A 196 -4.94 2.10 -10.08
CA GLY A 196 -4.24 2.36 -8.83
C GLY A 196 -2.81 2.82 -9.07
N TRP A 197 -2.41 3.91 -8.43
CA TRP A 197 -1.10 4.52 -8.53
C TRP A 197 -0.46 4.64 -7.13
N ARG A 198 0.74 4.10 -6.97
CA ARG A 198 1.53 4.25 -5.74
C ARG A 198 2.43 5.48 -5.86
N LEU A 199 2.38 6.34 -4.85
CA LEU A 199 3.23 7.51 -4.70
C LEU A 199 4.28 7.26 -3.62
N ARG A 200 5.52 7.72 -3.85
CA ARG A 200 6.55 7.83 -2.83
C ARG A 200 7.17 9.23 -2.88
N LEU A 201 7.33 9.85 -1.71
CA LEU A 201 7.96 11.16 -1.56
C LEU A 201 8.88 11.16 -0.33
N GLN A 202 10.12 11.62 -0.50
CA GLN A 202 11.02 11.92 0.62
C GLN A 202 10.52 13.14 1.41
N PRO A 203 10.96 13.33 2.67
CA PRO A 203 10.63 14.54 3.43
C PRO A 203 10.90 15.83 2.64
N GLY A 204 9.88 16.69 2.54
CA GLY A 204 9.93 17.95 1.78
C GLY A 204 9.77 17.82 0.26
N GLU A 205 9.73 16.61 -0.29
CA GLU A 205 9.57 16.39 -1.74
C GLU A 205 8.14 16.73 -2.20
N ILE A 206 8.05 17.29 -3.41
CA ILE A 206 6.81 17.67 -4.06
C ILE A 206 6.67 16.89 -5.37
N ALA A 207 5.56 16.19 -5.54
CA ALA A 207 5.22 15.57 -6.83
C ALA A 207 4.88 16.66 -7.85
N ALA A 208 5.30 16.47 -9.10
CA ALA A 208 4.84 17.31 -10.21
C ALA A 208 3.29 17.26 -10.30
N PRO A 209 2.63 18.32 -10.81
CA PRO A 209 1.18 18.34 -10.93
C PRO A 209 0.67 17.15 -11.73
N TYR A 210 -0.39 16.52 -11.25
CA TYR A 210 -1.08 15.45 -11.96
C TYR A 210 -2.58 15.67 -11.96
N GLN A 211 -3.24 15.05 -12.93
CA GLN A 211 -4.68 15.10 -13.10
C GLN A 211 -5.32 13.80 -12.60
N GLN A 212 -6.45 13.93 -11.92
CA GLN A 212 -7.39 12.85 -11.66
C GLN A 212 -8.72 13.21 -12.36
N PHE A 213 -9.33 12.27 -13.07
CA PHE A 213 -10.58 12.48 -13.79
C PHE A 213 -11.81 11.95 -13.05
N GLY A 214 -11.68 10.82 -12.35
CA GLY A 214 -12.77 10.20 -11.59
C GLY A 214 -12.69 10.46 -10.09
N PRO A 215 -13.76 10.15 -9.33
CA PRO A 215 -13.65 9.98 -7.88
C PRO A 215 -12.77 8.78 -7.54
N GLY A 216 -12.22 8.77 -6.33
CA GLY A 216 -11.19 7.83 -5.95
C GLY A 216 -11.02 7.64 -4.45
N LEU A 217 -10.04 6.83 -4.09
CA LEU A 217 -9.67 6.54 -2.72
C LEU A 217 -8.15 6.65 -2.57
N ARG A 218 -7.70 7.45 -1.61
CA ARG A 218 -6.30 7.48 -1.17
C ARG A 218 -6.14 6.63 0.08
N VAL A 219 -5.16 5.75 0.09
CA VAL A 219 -4.81 4.86 1.21
C VAL A 219 -3.36 5.09 1.62
N ILE A 220 -3.13 5.35 2.91
CA ILE A 220 -1.80 5.68 3.45
C ILE A 220 -1.06 4.41 3.88
N LEU A 221 0.18 4.23 3.40
CA LEU A 221 1.07 3.14 3.80
C LEU A 221 2.12 3.60 4.83
N SER A 222 2.63 4.84 4.71
CA SER A 222 3.53 5.48 5.66
C SER A 222 3.49 7.01 5.51
N GLY A 223 4.12 7.73 6.44
CA GLY A 223 4.18 9.19 6.46
C GLY A 223 3.28 9.79 7.54
N GLU A 224 3.56 11.03 7.89
CA GLU A 224 2.95 11.72 9.03
C GLU A 224 2.12 12.93 8.62
N ARG A 225 2.47 13.54 7.47
CA ARG A 225 1.87 14.78 7.03
C ARG A 225 1.87 14.91 5.51
N LEU A 226 0.69 15.15 4.97
CA LEU A 226 0.47 15.44 3.55
C LEU A 226 0.00 16.88 3.39
N ILE A 227 0.58 17.58 2.41
CA ILE A 227 0.04 18.85 1.93
C ILE A 227 -0.45 18.60 0.50
N GLU A 228 -1.72 18.86 0.24
CA GLU A 228 -2.36 18.73 -1.07
C GLU A 228 -2.74 20.11 -1.57
N GLN A 229 -2.32 20.46 -2.79
CA GLN A 229 -2.56 21.79 -3.35
C GLN A 229 -3.22 21.68 -4.72
N SER A 230 -4.36 22.35 -4.89
CA SER A 230 -4.96 22.60 -6.19
C SER A 230 -4.41 23.88 -6.82
N PRO A 231 -4.49 24.05 -8.14
CA PRO A 231 -4.05 25.29 -8.79
C PRO A 231 -4.69 26.53 -8.18
N GLY A 232 -3.87 27.46 -7.68
CA GLY A 232 -4.32 28.71 -7.06
C GLY A 232 -4.67 28.63 -5.58
N ASP A 233 -4.57 27.46 -4.94
CA ASP A 233 -4.80 27.28 -3.50
C ASP A 233 -3.47 27.33 -2.71
N ILE A 234 -3.55 27.77 -1.46
CA ILE A 234 -2.45 27.78 -0.49
C ILE A 234 -2.10 26.36 -0.01
N GLY A 235 -3.02 25.41 -0.15
CA GLY A 235 -2.82 24.01 0.18
C GLY A 235 -3.49 23.56 1.47
N LYS A 236 -4.03 22.34 1.46
CA LYS A 236 -4.62 21.67 2.61
C LYS A 236 -3.62 20.73 3.25
N GLN A 237 -3.35 20.94 4.53
CA GLN A 237 -2.54 20.04 5.34
C GLN A 237 -3.39 18.97 6.03
N THR A 238 -2.92 17.73 6.02
CA THR A 238 -3.55 16.58 6.69
C THR A 238 -2.50 15.80 7.48
N THR A 239 -2.76 15.54 8.76
CA THR A 239 -1.97 14.60 9.57
C THR A 239 -2.38 13.16 9.22
N LEU A 240 -1.40 12.29 9.06
CA LEU A 240 -1.60 10.93 8.55
C LEU A 240 -1.17 9.88 9.56
N HIS A 241 -1.92 8.78 9.56
CA HIS A 241 -1.52 7.51 10.17
C HIS A 241 -1.54 6.39 9.12
N LYS A 242 -0.73 5.36 9.37
CA LYS A 242 -0.70 4.16 8.56
C LYS A 242 -2.09 3.50 8.50
N GLY A 243 -2.58 3.27 7.30
CA GLY A 243 -3.92 2.73 7.04
C GLY A 243 -5.05 3.75 7.16
N ASP A 244 -4.77 5.05 7.20
CA ASP A 244 -5.77 6.07 6.94
C ASP A 244 -6.26 5.98 5.48
N ALA A 245 -7.51 6.39 5.27
CA ALA A 245 -8.17 6.37 3.97
C ALA A 245 -9.01 7.63 3.76
N PHE A 246 -8.98 8.18 2.55
CA PHE A 246 -9.68 9.41 2.19
C PHE A 246 -10.30 9.28 0.81
N PHE A 247 -11.56 9.72 0.64
CA PHE A 247 -12.10 9.92 -0.70
C PHE A 247 -11.34 11.04 -1.41
N THR A 248 -11.09 10.86 -2.69
CA THR A 248 -10.51 11.88 -3.57
C THR A 248 -11.49 12.19 -4.69
N GLU A 249 -11.59 13.46 -5.07
CA GLU A 249 -12.44 13.91 -6.17
C GLU A 249 -11.62 14.18 -7.42
N ALA A 250 -12.26 14.39 -8.57
CA ALA A 250 -11.59 14.80 -9.80
C ALA A 250 -10.90 16.17 -9.64
N GLY A 251 -9.80 16.38 -10.38
CA GLY A 251 -9.08 17.66 -10.42
C GLY A 251 -7.57 17.52 -10.52
N THR A 252 -6.91 18.62 -10.88
CA THR A 252 -5.45 18.76 -10.88
C THR A 252 -4.95 19.04 -9.47
N ARG A 253 -3.83 18.42 -9.07
CA ARG A 253 -3.16 18.75 -7.80
C ARG A 253 -1.68 18.42 -7.79
N THR A 254 -0.99 18.97 -6.81
CA THR A 254 0.32 18.51 -6.34
C THR A 254 0.19 17.92 -4.95
N LEU A 255 1.08 17.00 -4.62
CA LEU A 255 1.20 16.42 -3.28
C LEU A 255 2.62 16.66 -2.77
N THR A 256 2.71 17.11 -1.53
CA THR A 256 3.98 17.34 -0.84
C THR A 256 4.03 16.49 0.42
N ASN A 257 5.16 15.83 0.64
CA ASN A 257 5.46 15.24 1.93
C ASN A 257 5.86 16.37 2.90
N GLY A 258 4.93 16.78 3.76
CA GLY A 258 5.23 17.75 4.81
C GLY A 258 5.84 17.12 6.07
N GLY A 259 5.94 15.79 6.15
CA GLY A 259 6.45 15.10 7.34
C GLY A 259 7.97 15.01 7.39
N GLU A 260 8.46 14.35 8.43
CA GLU A 260 9.90 14.08 8.61
C GLU A 260 10.28 12.66 8.19
N THR A 261 9.28 11.82 7.89
CA THR A 261 9.46 10.44 7.43
C THR A 261 9.03 10.27 5.97
N PRO A 262 9.55 9.26 5.22
CA PRO A 262 9.10 8.99 3.86
C PRO A 262 7.58 8.73 3.79
N LEU A 263 6.92 9.48 2.91
CA LEU A 263 5.50 9.34 2.62
C LEU A 263 5.30 8.28 1.55
N GLU A 264 4.40 7.34 1.83
CA GLU A 264 3.98 6.35 0.86
C GLU A 264 2.47 6.17 0.92
N LEU A 265 1.82 6.23 -0.24
CA LEU A 265 0.38 6.08 -0.37
C LEU A 265 0.02 5.40 -1.70
N ILE A 266 -1.20 4.89 -1.78
CA ILE A 266 -1.80 4.42 -3.03
C ILE A 266 -3.08 5.19 -3.28
N GLU A 267 -3.20 5.78 -4.47
CA GLU A 267 -4.43 6.37 -4.95
C GLU A 267 -5.11 5.46 -5.95
N TYR A 268 -6.37 5.17 -5.70
CA TYR A 268 -7.26 4.48 -6.59
C TYR A 268 -8.19 5.47 -7.25
N GLU A 269 -8.47 5.28 -8.53
CA GLU A 269 -9.35 6.10 -9.33
C GLU A 269 -10.35 5.21 -10.06
N LEU A 270 -11.63 5.56 -9.97
CA LEU A 270 -12.69 4.90 -10.74
C LEU A 270 -12.64 5.38 -12.20
N LEU A 271 -12.90 4.46 -13.13
CA LEU A 271 -12.84 4.69 -14.58
C LEU A 271 -14.22 4.75 -15.25
#